data_AF-A0A972T4E1-F1
#
_entry.id   AF-A0A972T4E1-F1
#
_cell.length_a   1.000
_cell.length_b   1.000
_cell.length_c   1.000
_cell.angle_alpha   90.00
_cell.angle_beta   90.00
_cell.angle_gamma   90.00
#
_symmetry.space_group_name_H-M   'P 1'
#
loop_
_entity.id
_entity.type
_entity.pdbx_description
1 polymer ?
#
loop_
_entity_poly.entity_id
_entity_poly.type
_entity_poly.pdbx_seq_one_letter_code
_entity_poly.pdbx_strand_id
1 'polypeptide(L)'
;MAENTVGIQEYLESYIPSLVGKRLGEKPLPDMEGTQFTLQLTFKGEKSLVYGITIKDAKEISVTPGGVDNPMLHVIIGEDFIRPLVDMASSLTGRKQYDAVSQAKGTVDLEITMPGDWVMPVTAVFNGASQPSLKIMGKSSDLAQVATGEINGPMAFMQGKIKLEGDMAFGLSLANLMP
;
A
#
# COMPACT_ATOMS: atom_id res chain seq x y z
N MET A 1 5.89 14.86 18.99
CA MET A 1 4.87 14.76 17.93
C MET A 1 5.28 15.66 16.76
N ALA A 2 6.28 15.26 15.97
CA ALA A 2 6.77 16.03 14.80
C ALA A 2 7.61 15.20 13.80
N GLU A 3 8.06 14.00 14.18
CA GLU A 3 9.05 13.25 13.40
C GLU A 3 8.46 12.46 12.21
N ASN A 4 7.15 12.20 12.16
CA ASN A 4 6.55 11.32 11.14
C ASN A 4 6.03 12.05 9.87
N THR A 5 5.90 13.37 9.88
CA THR A 5 5.50 14.13 8.68
C THR A 5 6.64 14.19 7.66
N VAL A 6 7.89 14.20 8.13
CA VAL A 6 9.08 14.32 7.27
C VAL A 6 9.16 13.19 6.24
N GLY A 7 8.80 11.95 6.62
CA GLY A 7 8.89 10.80 5.72
C GLY A 7 7.87 10.83 4.57
N ILE A 8 6.63 11.26 4.80
CA ILE A 8 5.63 11.32 3.71
C ILE A 8 5.89 12.49 2.77
N GLN A 9 6.36 13.62 3.30
CA GLN A 9 6.75 14.76 2.46
C GLN A 9 7.94 14.38 1.57
N GLU A 10 8.98 13.77 2.12
CA GLU A 10 10.13 13.31 1.34
C GLU A 10 9.73 12.26 0.28
N TYR A 11 8.82 11.35 0.63
CA TYR A 11 8.29 10.37 -0.31
C TYR A 11 7.53 11.04 -1.48
N LEU A 12 6.67 12.01 -1.19
CA LEU A 12 5.89 12.72 -2.21
C LEU A 12 6.76 13.66 -3.05
N GLU A 13 7.67 14.40 -2.41
CA GLU A 13 8.45 15.47 -3.05
C GLU A 13 9.67 14.93 -3.81
N SER A 14 10.22 13.80 -3.40
CA SER A 14 11.44 13.24 -4.01
C SER A 14 11.22 11.88 -4.65
N TYR A 15 10.62 10.93 -3.93
CA TYR A 15 10.56 9.54 -4.39
C TYR A 15 9.55 9.35 -5.53
N ILE A 16 8.31 9.83 -5.38
CA ILE A 16 7.27 9.79 -6.42
C ILE A 16 7.74 10.40 -7.75
N PRO A 17 8.25 11.66 -7.78
CA PRO A 17 8.72 12.25 -9.03
C PRO A 17 9.88 11.48 -9.66
N SER A 18 10.81 10.95 -8.86
CA SER A 18 11.89 10.08 -9.37
C SER A 18 11.36 8.79 -10.02
N LEU A 19 10.39 8.12 -9.37
CA LEU A 19 9.83 6.86 -9.83
C LEU A 19 8.99 7.02 -11.10
N VAL A 20 8.15 8.06 -11.12
CA VAL A 20 7.34 8.40 -12.29
C VAL A 20 8.23 8.85 -13.43
N GLY A 21 9.20 9.74 -13.18
CA GLY A 21 10.18 10.17 -14.18
C GLY A 21 10.95 9.01 -14.79
N LYS A 22 11.40 8.05 -13.96
CA LYS A 22 12.07 6.84 -14.44
C LYS A 22 11.18 5.99 -15.33
N ARG A 23 9.93 5.73 -14.93
CA ARG A 23 8.98 4.94 -15.75
C ARG A 23 8.66 5.61 -17.08
N LEU A 24 8.44 6.91 -17.07
CA LEU A 24 8.13 7.68 -18.27
C LEU A 24 9.34 7.74 -19.22
N GLY A 25 10.56 7.76 -18.68
CA GLY A 25 11.80 7.65 -19.46
C GLY A 25 12.03 6.26 -20.06
N GLU A 26 11.69 5.19 -19.33
CA GLU A 26 11.85 3.80 -19.81
C GLU A 26 10.84 3.43 -20.92
N LYS A 27 9.64 4.03 -20.88
CA LYS A 27 8.58 3.74 -21.86
C LYS A 27 7.80 5.02 -22.19
N PRO A 28 8.36 5.90 -23.04
CA PRO A 28 7.70 7.14 -23.42
C PRO A 28 6.38 6.83 -24.14
N LEU A 29 5.33 7.54 -23.75
CA LEU A 29 4.02 7.45 -24.39
C LEU A 29 4.02 8.31 -25.67
N PRO A 30 3.57 7.77 -26.81
CA PRO A 30 3.46 8.55 -28.05
C PRO A 30 2.36 9.61 -27.93
N ASP A 31 2.46 10.67 -28.74
CA ASP A 31 1.43 11.70 -28.93
C ASP A 31 1.02 12.49 -27.68
N MET A 32 1.92 12.65 -26.71
CA MET A 32 1.67 13.39 -25.48
C MET A 32 2.17 14.85 -25.52
N GLU A 33 2.78 15.31 -26.60
CA GLU A 33 3.28 16.70 -26.69
C GLU A 33 2.12 17.72 -26.59
N GLY A 34 2.28 18.69 -25.69
CA GLY A 34 1.27 19.70 -25.37
C GLY A 34 0.25 19.25 -24.32
N THR A 35 0.38 18.04 -23.76
CA THR A 35 -0.54 17.55 -22.72
C THR A 35 -0.10 17.99 -21.32
N GLN A 36 -1.07 18.34 -20.48
CA GLN A 36 -0.85 18.63 -19.08
C GLN A 36 -1.91 17.92 -18.25
N PHE A 37 -1.46 17.09 -17.31
CA PHE A 37 -2.32 16.42 -16.35
C PHE A 37 -2.09 17.00 -14.96
N THR A 38 -3.15 17.46 -14.29
CA THR A 38 -3.07 18.03 -12.94
C THR A 38 -3.84 17.18 -11.95
N LEU A 39 -3.18 16.85 -10.85
CA LEU A 39 -3.71 16.03 -9.76
C LEU A 39 -3.52 16.79 -8.46
N GLN A 40 -4.54 16.75 -7.60
CA GLN A 40 -4.40 17.19 -6.21
C GLN A 40 -4.55 15.98 -5.30
N LEU A 41 -3.62 15.83 -4.37
CA LEU A 41 -3.68 14.87 -3.27
C LEU A 41 -3.96 15.64 -1.98
N THR A 42 -4.95 15.20 -1.23
CA THR A 42 -5.23 15.73 0.10
C THR A 42 -5.23 14.60 1.11
N PHE A 43 -4.29 14.65 2.03
CA PHE A 43 -4.23 13.75 3.18
C PHE A 43 -4.94 14.44 4.35
N LYS A 44 -6.13 13.95 4.71
CA LYS A 44 -6.95 14.50 5.79
C LYS A 44 -6.55 13.89 7.12
N GLY A 45 -6.05 14.72 8.03
CA GLY A 45 -5.61 14.37 9.38
C GLY A 45 -5.73 15.54 10.35
N GLU A 46 -5.06 15.48 11.52
CA GLU A 46 -5.00 16.64 12.47
C GLU A 46 -4.45 17.91 11.78
N LYS A 47 -3.51 17.74 10.85
CA LYS A 47 -3.11 18.75 9.88
C LYS A 47 -3.29 18.18 8.49
N SER A 48 -4.16 18.79 7.70
CA SER A 48 -4.35 18.36 6.32
C SER A 48 -3.11 18.70 5.49
N LEU A 49 -2.51 17.68 4.86
CA LEU A 49 -1.44 17.88 3.89
C LEU A 49 -2.07 17.93 2.50
N VAL A 50 -1.77 18.98 1.74
CA VAL A 50 -2.25 19.13 0.37
C VAL A 50 -1.04 19.20 -0.54
N TYR A 51 -1.08 18.41 -1.60
CA TYR A 51 -0.02 18.33 -2.59
C TYR A 51 -0.60 18.39 -3.99
N GLY A 52 -0.01 19.25 -4.81
CA GLY A 52 -0.27 19.35 -6.23
C GLY A 52 0.73 18.53 -7.01
N ILE A 53 0.25 17.76 -7.97
CA ILE A 53 1.08 17.00 -8.89
C ILE A 53 0.70 17.43 -10.31
N THR A 54 1.69 17.88 -11.07
CA THR A 54 1.52 18.21 -12.49
C THR A 54 2.43 17.32 -13.30
N ILE A 55 1.89 16.71 -14.35
CA ILE A 55 2.63 15.93 -15.33
C ILE A 55 2.49 16.63 -16.68
N LYS A 56 3.61 17.00 -17.29
CA LYS A 56 3.65 17.61 -18.63
C LYS A 56 4.23 16.63 -19.63
N ASP A 57 3.60 16.58 -20.80
CA ASP A 57 3.99 15.78 -21.95
C ASP A 57 4.21 14.28 -21.66
N ALA A 58 3.65 13.79 -20.56
CA ALA A 58 3.98 12.48 -19.98
C ALA A 58 5.50 12.23 -19.86
N LYS A 59 6.28 13.28 -19.57
CA LYS A 59 7.74 13.23 -19.45
C LYS A 59 8.23 13.92 -18.19
N GLU A 60 7.64 15.06 -17.85
CA GLU A 60 8.03 15.86 -16.70
C GLU A 60 6.97 15.74 -15.61
N ILE A 61 7.40 15.46 -14.38
CA ILE A 61 6.54 15.47 -13.21
C ILE A 61 7.06 16.50 -12.21
N SER A 62 6.15 17.33 -11.70
CA SER A 62 6.42 18.25 -10.59
C SER A 62 5.44 17.98 -9.47
N VAL A 63 5.96 17.84 -8.25
CA VAL A 63 5.17 17.75 -7.04
C VAL A 63 5.42 19.03 -6.22
N THR A 64 4.35 19.72 -5.85
CA THR A 64 4.41 20.99 -5.12
C THR A 64 3.57 20.91 -3.85
N PRO A 65 4.10 21.35 -2.69
CA PRO A 65 3.29 21.56 -1.50
C PRO A 65 2.18 22.59 -1.78
N GLY A 66 0.97 22.31 -1.30
CA GLY A 66 -0.23 23.13 -1.55
C GLY A 66 -1.13 22.54 -2.63
N GLY A 67 -2.29 23.19 -2.82
CA GLY A 67 -3.26 22.79 -3.83
C GLY A 67 -2.90 23.25 -5.24
N VAL A 68 -3.58 22.67 -6.23
CA VAL A 68 -3.54 23.15 -7.63
C VAL A 68 -4.91 23.75 -7.96
N ASP A 69 -4.93 24.86 -8.67
CA ASP A 69 -6.20 25.43 -9.13
C ASP A 69 -6.83 24.53 -10.20
N ASN A 70 -8.11 24.17 -9.99
CA ASN A 70 -8.90 23.30 -10.87
C ASN A 70 -8.17 22.00 -11.29
N PRO A 71 -7.85 21.10 -10.34
CA PRO A 71 -7.14 19.87 -10.67
C PRO A 71 -8.03 18.97 -11.53
N MET A 72 -7.46 18.33 -12.55
CA MET A 72 -8.18 17.35 -13.37
C MET A 72 -8.62 16.12 -12.55
N LEU A 73 -7.86 15.77 -11.51
CA LEU A 73 -8.20 14.72 -10.56
C LEU A 73 -7.90 15.17 -9.13
N HIS A 74 -8.85 15.05 -8.21
CA HIS A 74 -8.62 15.32 -6.79
C HIS A 74 -8.85 14.04 -5.99
N VAL A 75 -7.79 13.55 -5.35
CA VAL A 75 -7.83 12.35 -4.50
C VAL A 75 -7.67 12.78 -3.05
N ILE A 76 -8.60 12.32 -2.21
CA ILE A 76 -8.62 12.60 -0.78
C ILE A 76 -8.38 11.28 -0.05
N ILE A 77 -7.34 11.24 0.77
CA ILE A 77 -6.92 10.07 1.53
C ILE A 77 -7.03 10.42 3.02
N GLY A 78 -7.70 9.59 3.81
CA GLY A 78 -7.76 9.76 5.27
C GLY A 78 -6.45 9.32 5.94
N GLU A 79 -6.03 10.02 6.99
CA GLU A 79 -4.86 9.70 7.81
C GLU A 79 -4.92 8.26 8.39
N ASP A 80 -6.14 7.74 8.58
CA ASP A 80 -6.43 6.35 8.96
C ASP A 80 -5.76 5.30 8.04
N PHE A 81 -5.47 5.66 6.78
CA PHE A 81 -4.79 4.77 5.83
C PHE A 81 -3.28 4.98 5.75
N ILE A 82 -2.76 6.13 6.20
CA ILE A 82 -1.34 6.49 6.06
C ILE A 82 -0.50 5.76 7.11
N ARG A 83 -0.94 5.82 8.36
CA ARG A 83 -0.20 5.24 9.49
C ARG A 83 -0.01 3.72 9.34
N PRO A 84 -1.05 2.93 8.96
CA PRO A 84 -0.87 1.50 8.70
C PRO A 84 0.13 1.21 7.57
N LEU A 85 0.20 2.04 6.52
CA LEU A 85 1.15 1.84 5.41
C LEU A 85 2.59 2.12 5.83
N VAL A 86 2.82 3.17 6.62
CA VAL A 86 4.15 3.52 7.14
C VAL A 86 4.62 2.48 8.17
N ASP A 87 3.73 2.04 9.07
CA ASP A 87 4.03 1.00 10.05
C ASP A 87 4.36 -0.34 9.36
N MET A 88 3.58 -0.70 8.33
CA MET A 88 3.86 -1.87 7.49
C MET A 88 5.22 -1.76 6.81
N ALA A 89 5.54 -0.65 6.16
CA ALA A 89 6.83 -0.47 5.49
C ALA A 89 8.02 -0.51 6.47
N SER A 90 7.85 0.09 7.66
CA SER A 90 8.87 0.12 8.70
C SER A 90 9.10 -1.25 9.33
N SER A 91 8.04 -2.07 9.45
CA SER A 91 8.14 -3.45 9.95
C SER A 91 9.02 -4.36 9.07
N LEU A 92 9.24 -3.97 7.81
CA LEU A 92 10.05 -4.72 6.83
C LEU A 92 11.54 -4.33 6.82
N THR A 93 11.97 -3.39 7.67
CA THR A 93 13.36 -2.89 7.70
C THR A 93 14.35 -3.83 8.39
N GLY A 94 13.87 -4.82 9.14
CA GLY A 94 14.73 -5.82 9.76
C GLY A 94 15.25 -6.84 8.75
N ARG A 95 16.52 -7.24 8.87
CA ARG A 95 17.16 -8.21 7.96
C ARG A 95 16.37 -9.51 7.82
N LYS A 96 15.77 -10.00 8.92
CA LYS A 96 14.92 -11.19 8.95
C LYS A 96 13.65 -11.01 8.11
N GLN A 97 12.99 -9.85 8.22
CA GLN A 97 11.77 -9.51 7.50
C GLN A 97 12.05 -9.25 6.02
N TYR A 98 13.18 -8.61 5.70
CA TYR A 98 13.66 -8.47 4.34
C TYR A 98 13.97 -9.83 3.69
N ASP A 99 14.71 -10.70 4.36
CA ASP A 99 15.06 -12.04 3.85
C ASP A 99 13.78 -12.89 3.67
N ALA A 100 12.82 -12.78 4.60
CA ALA A 100 11.50 -13.41 4.49
C ALA A 100 10.70 -12.94 3.26
N VAL A 101 10.55 -11.64 3.06
CA VAL A 101 9.77 -11.09 1.94
C VAL A 101 10.47 -11.31 0.60
N SER A 102 11.79 -11.21 0.54
CA SER A 102 12.58 -11.46 -0.69
C SER A 102 12.57 -12.93 -1.13
N GLN A 103 12.32 -13.86 -0.22
CA GLN A 103 12.20 -15.30 -0.52
C GLN A 103 10.77 -15.75 -0.79
N ALA A 104 9.76 -14.99 -0.33
CA ALA A 104 8.36 -15.30 -0.57
C ALA A 104 8.01 -15.20 -2.07
N LYS A 105 7.17 -16.10 -2.58
CA LYS A 105 6.64 -16.03 -3.94
C LYS A 105 5.18 -16.45 -3.89
N GLY A 106 4.31 -15.67 -4.50
CA GLY A 106 2.89 -15.97 -4.58
C GLY A 106 2.01 -14.73 -4.41
N THR A 107 0.71 -14.95 -4.42
CA THR A 107 -0.28 -13.88 -4.30
C THR A 107 -1.22 -14.17 -3.14
N VAL A 108 -1.52 -13.15 -2.34
CA VAL A 108 -2.47 -13.21 -1.24
C VAL A 108 -3.59 -12.20 -1.51
N ASP A 109 -4.81 -12.70 -1.67
CA ASP A 109 -6.01 -11.87 -1.70
C ASP A 109 -6.61 -11.81 -0.29
N LEU A 110 -6.81 -10.61 0.24
CA LEU A 110 -7.45 -10.36 1.52
C LEU A 110 -8.83 -9.75 1.27
N GLU A 111 -9.85 -10.32 1.90
CA GLU A 111 -11.17 -9.70 2.01
C GLU A 111 -11.41 -9.34 3.47
N ILE A 112 -11.23 -8.06 3.76
CA ILE A 112 -11.30 -7.53 5.12
C ILE A 112 -12.70 -6.99 5.34
N THR A 113 -13.44 -7.59 6.27
CA THR A 113 -14.73 -7.06 6.72
C THR A 113 -14.48 -5.94 7.72
N MET A 114 -14.83 -4.71 7.32
CA MET A 114 -14.62 -3.50 8.10
C MET A 114 -15.83 -3.21 9.00
N PRO A 115 -15.70 -2.32 10.01
CA PRO A 115 -16.85 -1.86 10.79
C PRO A 115 -17.92 -1.25 9.87
N GLY A 116 -19.19 -1.66 10.06
CA GLY A 116 -20.29 -1.28 9.17
C GLY A 116 -20.50 -2.23 7.98
N ASP A 117 -19.94 -3.45 8.04
CA ASP A 117 -20.17 -4.57 7.12
C ASP A 117 -19.77 -4.34 5.65
N TRP A 118 -19.00 -3.30 5.36
CA TRP A 118 -18.37 -3.15 4.05
C TRP A 118 -17.09 -3.99 3.96
N VAL A 119 -16.81 -4.49 2.76
CA VAL A 119 -15.65 -5.36 2.49
C VAL A 119 -14.59 -4.57 1.74
N MET A 120 -13.36 -4.59 2.27
CA MET A 120 -12.18 -4.03 1.65
C MET A 120 -11.35 -5.15 1.01
N PRO A 121 -11.34 -5.28 -0.34
CA PRO A 121 -10.45 -6.20 -1.03
C PRO A 121 -9.03 -5.63 -1.10
N VAL A 122 -8.04 -6.45 -0.81
CA VAL A 122 -6.61 -6.10 -0.89
C VAL A 122 -5.84 -7.26 -1.52
N THR A 123 -5.05 -7.02 -2.54
CA THR A 123 -4.18 -8.03 -3.14
C THR A 123 -2.72 -7.72 -2.85
N ALA A 124 -2.00 -8.66 -2.25
CA ALA A 124 -0.56 -8.62 -2.05
C ALA A 124 0.13 -9.60 -3.00
N VAL A 125 1.04 -9.11 -3.85
CA VAL A 125 1.82 -9.93 -4.79
C VAL A 125 3.27 -9.98 -4.33
N PHE A 126 3.74 -11.15 -3.93
CA PHE A 126 5.11 -11.39 -3.50
C PHE A 126 6.00 -11.70 -4.70
N ASN A 127 6.99 -10.84 -4.93
CA ASN A 127 8.03 -10.97 -5.97
C ASN A 127 7.48 -11.27 -7.38
N GLY A 128 6.34 -10.65 -7.72
CA GLY A 128 5.72 -10.74 -9.05
C GLY A 128 5.12 -12.11 -9.40
N ALA A 129 5.06 -13.05 -8.46
CA ALA A 129 4.55 -14.39 -8.72
C ALA A 129 3.04 -14.47 -8.44
N SER A 130 2.27 -14.89 -9.44
CA SER A 130 0.81 -15.10 -9.33
C SER A 130 0.43 -16.42 -8.64
N GLN A 131 1.39 -17.31 -8.44
CA GLN A 131 1.23 -18.59 -7.74
C GLN A 131 2.45 -18.86 -6.85
N PRO A 132 2.29 -19.61 -5.75
CA PRO A 132 1.02 -20.10 -5.19
C PRO A 132 0.07 -18.95 -4.77
N SER A 133 -1.23 -19.21 -4.72
CA SER A 133 -2.25 -18.20 -4.43
C SER A 133 -3.07 -18.59 -3.20
N LEU A 134 -3.32 -17.64 -2.31
CA LEU A 134 -4.12 -17.82 -1.11
C LEU A 134 -5.11 -16.66 -0.97
N LYS A 135 -6.34 -16.97 -0.60
CA LYS A 135 -7.33 -15.98 -0.20
C LYS A 135 -7.59 -16.08 1.30
N ILE A 136 -7.55 -14.94 1.99
CA ILE A 136 -7.79 -14.81 3.42
C ILE A 136 -9.00 -13.89 3.62
N MET A 137 -10.01 -14.36 4.32
CA MET A 137 -11.19 -13.57 4.66
C MET A 137 -11.30 -13.45 6.19
N GLY A 138 -11.64 -12.28 6.69
CA GLY A 138 -11.84 -12.08 8.12
C GLY A 138 -12.26 -10.67 8.48
N LYS A 139 -12.66 -10.47 9.73
CA LYS A 139 -12.89 -9.12 10.25
C LYS A 139 -11.56 -8.40 10.43
N SER A 140 -11.56 -7.07 10.25
CA SER A 140 -10.36 -6.25 10.44
C SER A 140 -9.73 -6.45 11.81
N SER A 141 -10.53 -6.60 12.87
CA SER A 141 -10.04 -6.87 14.23
C SER A 141 -9.35 -8.23 14.38
N ASP A 142 -9.90 -9.28 13.75
CA ASP A 142 -9.35 -10.63 13.85
C ASP A 142 -8.07 -10.75 13.02
N LEU A 143 -8.04 -10.15 11.82
CA LEU A 143 -6.85 -10.10 10.97
C LEU A 143 -5.73 -9.28 11.62
N ALA A 144 -6.06 -8.20 12.31
CA ALA A 144 -5.09 -7.42 13.07
C ALA A 144 -4.45 -8.25 14.20
N GLN A 145 -5.25 -9.00 14.97
CA GLN A 145 -4.74 -9.91 16.02
C GLN A 145 -3.81 -10.99 15.45
N VAL A 146 -4.08 -11.47 14.24
CA VAL A 146 -3.20 -12.42 13.55
C VAL A 146 -1.91 -11.76 13.09
N ALA A 147 -1.99 -10.56 12.51
CA ALA A 147 -0.83 -9.83 12.01
C ALA A 147 0.12 -9.36 13.12
N THR A 148 -0.40 -9.07 14.32
CA THR A 148 0.39 -8.68 15.50
C THR A 148 0.95 -9.86 16.29
N GLY A 149 0.58 -11.10 15.95
CA GLY A 149 0.95 -12.30 16.71
C GLY A 149 0.18 -12.50 18.01
N GLU A 150 -0.83 -11.67 18.31
CA GLU A 150 -1.70 -11.84 19.48
C GLU A 150 -2.47 -13.17 19.43
N ILE A 151 -2.84 -13.60 18.22
CA ILE A 151 -3.39 -14.93 17.95
C ILE A 151 -2.64 -15.53 16.77
N ASN A 152 -2.13 -16.76 16.91
CA ASN A 152 -1.50 -17.41 15.76
C ASN A 152 -2.53 -17.75 14.66
N GLY A 153 -2.11 -17.68 13.40
CA GLY A 153 -2.98 -17.90 12.23
C GLY A 153 -3.75 -19.23 12.25
N PRO A 154 -3.12 -20.38 12.56
CA PRO A 154 -3.83 -21.66 12.66
C PRO A 154 -4.95 -21.67 13.69
N MET A 155 -4.73 -21.07 14.86
CA MET A 155 -5.74 -20.96 15.92
C MET A 155 -6.89 -20.04 15.50
N ALA A 156 -6.61 -18.92 14.84
CA ALA A 156 -7.64 -18.03 14.30
C ALA A 156 -8.51 -18.73 13.25
N PHE A 157 -7.90 -19.55 12.38
CA PHE A 157 -8.63 -20.36 11.40
C PHE A 157 -9.50 -21.43 12.07
N MET A 158 -8.94 -22.18 13.03
CA MET A 158 -9.69 -23.20 13.78
C MET A 158 -10.88 -22.63 14.57
N GLN A 159 -10.77 -21.38 15.05
CA GLN A 159 -11.86 -20.67 15.73
C GLN A 159 -12.89 -20.06 14.77
N GLY A 160 -12.67 -20.16 13.45
CA GLY A 160 -13.54 -19.56 12.43
C GLY A 160 -13.44 -18.03 12.36
N LYS A 161 -12.44 -17.42 12.99
CA LYS A 161 -12.19 -15.96 12.96
C LYS A 161 -11.66 -15.50 11.60
N ILE A 162 -10.89 -16.38 10.95
CA ILE A 162 -10.45 -16.20 9.56
C ILE A 162 -10.85 -17.42 8.74
N LYS A 163 -11.08 -17.20 7.44
CA LYS A 163 -11.24 -18.27 6.45
C LYS A 163 -10.08 -18.21 5.47
N LEU A 164 -9.66 -19.38 5.01
CA LEU A 164 -8.56 -19.56 4.07
C LEU A 164 -9.06 -20.37 2.87
N GLU A 165 -8.76 -19.92 1.66
CA GLU A 165 -9.03 -20.63 0.41
C GLU A 165 -7.78 -20.62 -0.48
N GLY A 166 -7.52 -21.72 -1.21
CA GLY A 166 -6.35 -21.84 -2.09
C GLY A 166 -5.22 -22.67 -1.49
N ASP A 167 -3.98 -22.24 -1.70
CA ASP A 167 -2.78 -23.01 -1.32
C ASP A 167 -2.48 -22.90 0.19
N MET A 168 -2.91 -23.90 0.96
CA MET A 168 -2.69 -23.93 2.40
C MET A 168 -1.22 -24.08 2.79
N ALA A 169 -0.39 -24.75 1.98
CA ALA A 169 1.04 -24.87 2.26
C ALA A 169 1.72 -23.50 2.14
N PHE A 170 1.30 -22.70 1.17
CA PHE A 170 1.72 -21.31 1.06
C PHE A 170 1.27 -20.48 2.27
N GLY A 171 0.01 -20.61 2.69
CA GLY A 171 -0.49 -19.93 3.90
C GLY A 171 0.29 -20.26 5.17
N LEU A 172 0.64 -21.52 5.38
CA LEU A 172 1.49 -21.95 6.50
C LEU A 172 2.91 -21.38 6.41
N SER A 173 3.46 -21.25 5.20
CA SER A 173 4.78 -20.63 5.00
C SER A 173 4.78 -19.14 5.36
N LEU A 174 3.70 -18.43 5.06
CA LEU A 174 3.52 -17.01 5.39
C LEU A 174 3.33 -16.78 6.90
N ALA A 175 2.70 -17.73 7.61
CA ALA A 175 2.57 -17.67 9.06
C ALA A 175 3.94 -17.65 9.77
N ASN A 176 4.99 -18.22 9.17
CA ASN A 176 6.35 -18.16 9.70
C ASN A 176 7.05 -16.80 9.46
N LEU A 177 6.47 -15.92 8.63
CA LEU A 177 6.98 -14.58 8.37
C LEU A 177 6.44 -13.55 9.36
N MET A 178 5.26 -13.83 9.94
CA MET A 178 4.67 -13.01 11.00
C MET A 178 5.37 -13.32 12.33
N PRO A 179 5.52 -12.31 13.22
CA PRO A 179 6.26 -12.43 14.48
C PRO A 179 5.69 -13.47 15.45
#